data_AF-A0A2A4TC45-F1
#
_entry.id   AF-A0A2A4TC45-F1
#
_cell.length_a   1.000
_cell.length_b   1.000
_cell.length_c   1.000
_cell.angle_alpha   90.00
_cell.angle_beta   90.00
_cell.angle_gamma   90.00
#
_symmetry.space_group_name_H-M   'P 1'
#
loop_
_entity.id
_entity.type
_entity.pdbx_description
1 polymer ?
#
loop_
_entity_poly.entity_id
_entity_poly.type
_entity_poly.pdbx_seq_one_letter_code
_entity_poly.pdbx_strand_id
1 'polypeptide(L)' 'MRIIFLGAPGSGKGTQSKKVAKKLSIPQLSTGDIL' A
#
# COMPACT_ATOMS: atom_id res chain seq x y z
N MET A 1 8.94 -11.13 2.14
CA MET A 1 8.35 -10.79 0.83
C MET A 1 8.12 -9.28 0.77
N ARG A 2 8.34 -8.63 -0.38
CA ARG A 2 8.10 -7.17 -0.57
C ARG A 2 7.15 -6.96 -1.74
N ILE A 3 6.13 -6.13 -1.56
CA ILE A 3 5.10 -5.82 -2.57
C ILE A 3 5.07 -4.30 -2.76
N ILE A 4 5.13 -3.84 -4.01
CA ILE A 4 5.10 -2.42 -4.35
C ILE A 4 3.89 -2.14 -5.24
N PHE A 5 3.06 -1.17 -4.84
CA PHE A 5 1.94 -0.69 -5.64
C PHE A 5 2.36 0.60 -6.36
N LEU A 6 2.29 0.61 -7.69
CA LEU A 6 2.64 1.75 -8.55
C LEU A 6 1.40 2.29 -9.28
N GLY A 7 1.47 3.55 -9.72
CA GLY A 7 0.36 4.25 -10.41
C GLY A 7 0.25 5.73 -10.04
N ALA A 8 -0.53 6.49 -10.82
CA ALA A 8 -0.74 7.93 -10.65
C ALA A 8 -1.47 8.30 -9.33
N PRO A 9 -1.43 9.57 -8.88
CA PRO A 9 -2.29 10.03 -7.78
C PRO A 9 -3.76 9.67 -8.02
N GLY A 10 -4.48 9.26 -6.97
CA GLY A 10 -5.88 8.81 -7.09
C GLY A 10 -6.10 7.41 -7.67
N SER A 11 -5.07 6.69 -8.13
CA SER A 11 -5.22 5.35 -8.74
C SER A 11 -5.60 4.21 -7.77
N GLY A 12 -5.89 4.51 -6.50
CA GLY A 12 -6.35 3.52 -5.52
C GLY A 12 -5.27 2.64 -4.88
N LYS A 13 -3.98 2.94 -5.06
CA LYS A 13 -2.85 2.17 -4.47
C LYS A 13 -2.98 1.95 -2.96
N GLY A 14 -3.31 3.01 -2.21
CA GLY A 14 -3.46 2.93 -0.75
C GLY A 14 -4.61 2.01 -0.32
N THR A 15 -5.70 1.99 -1.09
CA THR A 15 -6.83 1.08 -0.85
C THR A 15 -6.42 -0.37 -1.08
N GLN A 16 -5.67 -0.65 -2.15
CA GLN A 16 -5.20 -1.99 -2.46
C GLN A 16 -4.15 -2.48 -1.46
N SER A 17 -3.18 -1.63 -1.11
CA SER A 17 -2.12 -1.98 -0.16
C SER A 17 -2.69 -2.32 1.22
N LYS A 18 -3.68 -1.57 1.72
CA LYS A 18 -4.38 -1.87 2.98
C LYS A 18 -5.12 -3.22 2.94
N LYS A 19 -5.79 -3.55 1.83
CA LYS A 19 -6.48 -4.84 1.68
C LYS A 19 -5.49 -6.01 1.69
N VAL A 20 -4.37 -5.88 0.98
CA VAL A 20 -3.33 -6.93 0.92
C VAL A 20 -2.61 -7.07 2.26
N ALA A 21 -2.28 -5.95 2.91
CA ALA A 21 -1.68 -5.94 4.24
C ALA A 21 -2.53 -6.69 5.27
N LYS A 22 -3.85 -6.44 5.30
CA LYS A 22 -4.79 -7.15 6.16
C LYS A 22 -4.89 -8.65 5.81
N LYS A 23 -4.93 -9.00 4.52
CA LYS A 23 -5.08 -10.39 4.07
C LYS A 23 -3.85 -11.24 4.38
N LEU A 24 -2.66 -10.65 4.28
CA LEU A 24 -1.38 -11.34 4.45
C LEU A 24 -0.77 -11.13 5.84
N SER A 25 -1.43 -10.37 6.72
CA SER A 25 -0.91 -9.96 8.03
C SER A 25 0.49 -9.36 7.95
N ILE A 26 0.75 -8.52 6.94
CA ILE A 26 2.03 -7.83 6.74
C ILE A 26 1.87 -6.32 6.95
N PRO A 27 2.91 -5.63 7.46
CA PRO A 27 2.86 -4.19 7.61
C PRO A 27 2.76 -3.48 6.25
N GLN A 28 2.03 -2.37 6.21
CA GLN A 28 1.94 -1.48 5.07
C GLN A 28 2.66 -0.18 5.39
N LEU A 29 3.39 0.34 4.40
CA LEU A 29 4.04 1.65 4.46
C LEU A 29 3.65 2.43 3.20
N SER A 30 3.39 3.73 3.31
CA SER A 30 3.28 4.62 2.15
C SER A 30 4.19 5.83 2.32
N THR A 31 4.60 6.43 1.20
CA THR A 31 5.43 7.64 1.22
C THR A 31 4.71 8.83 1.84
N GLY A 32 3.37 8.85 1.80
CA GLY A 32 2.56 9.89 2.45
C GLY A 32 2.52 9.77 3.98
N ASP A 33 2.83 8.59 4.54
CA ASP A 33 2.88 8.40 6.00
C ASP A 33 4.24 8.84 6.60
N ILE A 34 5.23 9.12 5.74
CA ILE A 34 6.59 9.52 6.13
C ILE A 34 6.76 11.06 6.11
N LEU A 35 5.86 11.77 5.42
CA LEU A 35 5.79 13.23 5.38
C LEU A 35 5.10 13.78 6.63
#